data_AF-A0A4Q3F5F4-F1
#
_entry.id   AF-A0A4Q3F5F4-F1
#
_cell.length_a   1.000
_cell.length_b   1.000
_cell.length_c   1.000
_cell.angle_alpha   90.00
_cell.angle_beta   90.00
_cell.angle_gamma   90.00
#
_symmetry.space_group_name_H-M   'P 1'
#
loop_
_entity.id
_entity.type
_entity.pdbx_description
1 polymer ?
#
loop_
_entity_poly.entity_id
_entity_poly.type
_entity_poly.pdbx_seq_one_letter_code
_entity_poly.pdbx_strand_id
1 'polypeptide(L)'
;MILLILIPGFLSYDLKNEVEDLTSENSDQLQFPQLYFFVPKHVLILKDDQLEIISEEAETIFTEIESTEIPSTQRNSVEIKPKISKAEYLEKVNQIKKHILR
;
A
#
# COMPACT_ATOMS: atom_id res chain seq x y z
N MET A 1 29.89 10.39 -5.84
CA MET A 1 28.89 9.35 -6.15
C MET A 1 27.79 9.51 -5.11
N ILE A 2 26.74 10.26 -5.47
CA ILE A 2 25.69 10.67 -4.52
C ILE A 2 24.89 9.41 -4.18
N LEU A 3 24.91 9.02 -2.91
CA LEU A 3 24.05 7.96 -2.38
C LEU A 3 22.61 8.45 -2.60
N LEU A 4 21.92 7.87 -3.58
CA LEU A 4 20.50 8.09 -3.77
C LEU A 4 19.84 7.56 -2.51
N ILE A 5 19.38 8.46 -1.62
CA ILE A 5 18.65 8.05 -0.43
C ILE A 5 17.31 7.51 -0.94
N LEU A 6 17.20 6.19 -1.03
CA LEU A 6 15.91 5.54 -1.24
C LEU A 6 15.11 5.69 0.05
N ILE A 7 13.99 6.41 -0.02
CA ILE A 7 13.05 6.57 1.09
C ILE A 7 11.72 5.94 0.67
N PRO A 8 11.52 4.64 0.96
CA PRO A 8 10.23 4.00 0.76
C PRO A 8 9.19 4.56 1.72
N GLY A 9 7.94 4.51 1.30
CA GLY A 9 6.82 5.00 2.08
C GLY A 9 5.55 5.09 1.26
N PHE A 10 4.56 5.78 1.81
CA PHE A 10 3.30 6.06 1.13
C PHE A 10 2.73 7.43 1.52
N LEU A 11 1.87 7.92 0.66
CA LEU A 11 1.01 9.08 0.86
C LEU A 11 -0.43 8.56 0.83
N SER A 12 -1.23 8.88 1.84
CA SER A 12 -2.64 8.49 1.89
C SER A 12 -3.46 9.34 0.90
N TYR A 13 -4.66 8.88 0.57
CA TYR A 13 -5.61 9.66 -0.22
C TYR A 13 -6.08 10.93 0.51
N ASP A 14 -6.24 10.87 1.83
CA ASP A 14 -6.76 11.97 2.64
C ASP A 14 -5.74 13.10 2.85
N LEU A 15 -4.46 12.87 2.50
CA LEU A 15 -3.43 13.90 2.49
C LEU A 15 -3.80 15.09 1.59
N LYS A 16 -4.67 14.88 0.58
CA LYS A 16 -5.20 15.96 -0.27
C LYS A 16 -5.82 17.10 0.56
N ASN A 17 -6.39 16.81 1.73
CA ASN A 17 -7.07 17.79 2.58
C ASN A 17 -6.11 18.79 3.24
N GLU A 18 -4.79 18.50 3.25
CA GLU A 18 -3.76 19.44 3.72
C GLU A 18 -3.24 20.35 2.58
N VAL A 19 -3.49 19.97 1.33
CA VAL A 19 -3.02 20.69 0.13
C VAL A 19 -4.11 21.55 -0.49
N GLU A 20 -5.36 21.10 -0.41
CA GLU A 20 -6.55 21.72 -0.99
C GLU A 20 -7.57 22.05 0.10
N ASP A 21 -8.42 23.06 -0.13
CA ASP A 21 -9.56 23.38 0.77
C ASP A 21 -10.70 22.37 0.58
N LEU A 22 -10.42 21.12 0.93
CA LEU A 22 -11.32 19.98 0.80
C LEU A 22 -11.36 19.21 2.12
N THR A 23 -12.53 18.71 2.48
CA THR A 23 -12.70 17.82 3.64
C THR A 23 -13.19 16.45 3.16
N SER A 24 -12.57 15.39 3.68
CA SER A 24 -13.06 14.02 3.50
C SER A 24 -14.11 13.71 4.57
N GLU A 25 -15.36 13.47 4.17
CA GLU A 25 -16.40 12.91 5.07
C GLU A 25 -16.41 11.36 5.08
N ASN A 26 -15.37 10.73 4.54
CA ASN A 26 -15.28 9.28 4.49
C ASN A 26 -14.93 8.72 5.88
N SER A 27 -15.67 7.69 6.33
CA SER A 27 -15.32 6.97 7.55
C SER A 27 -13.99 6.25 7.38
N ASP A 28 -12.95 6.74 8.08
CA ASP A 28 -11.66 6.08 8.23
C ASP A 28 -11.74 5.07 9.38
N GLN A 29 -11.92 3.80 9.01
CA GLN A 29 -12.01 2.68 9.96
C GLN A 29 -10.64 2.08 10.29
N LEU A 30 -9.61 2.47 9.54
CA LEU A 30 -8.27 1.88 9.64
C LEU A 30 -7.30 2.81 10.38
N GLN A 31 -7.61 4.11 10.45
CA GLN A 31 -6.82 5.13 11.17
C GLN A 31 -5.35 5.13 10.73
N PHE A 32 -5.12 4.93 9.43
CA PHE A 32 -3.77 4.95 8.89
C PHE A 32 -3.19 6.37 8.94
N PRO A 33 -1.86 6.51 9.13
CA PRO A 33 -1.23 7.82 9.05
C PRO A 33 -1.40 8.41 7.65
N GLN A 34 -1.49 9.75 7.58
CA GLN A 34 -1.67 10.47 6.32
C GLN A 34 -0.48 10.32 5.37
N LEU A 35 0.72 10.14 5.93
CA LEU A 35 1.93 9.77 5.20
C LEU A 35 2.85 9.00 6.12
N TYR A 36 3.66 8.11 5.56
CA TYR A 36 4.66 7.37 6.32
C TYR A 36 5.84 7.03 5.43
N PHE A 37 7.04 7.39 5.87
CA PHE A 37 8.30 7.16 5.17
C PHE A 37 9.36 6.68 6.16
N PHE A 38 10.27 5.83 5.68
CA PHE A 38 11.38 5.33 6.50
C PHE A 38 12.66 5.20 5.68
N VAL A 39 13.80 5.25 6.36
CA VAL A 39 15.10 4.93 5.77
C VAL A 39 15.35 3.44 5.98
N PRO A 40 15.47 2.64 4.91
CA PRO A 40 15.66 1.20 5.05
C PRO A 40 17.06 0.91 5.61
N LYS A 41 17.14 -0.04 6.55
CA LYS A 41 18.43 -0.58 7.02
C LYS A 41 19.07 -1.52 5.97
N HIS A 42 18.23 -2.26 5.25
CA HIS A 42 18.63 -3.24 4.24
C HIS A 42 17.75 -3.05 3.01
N VAL A 43 18.34 -3.05 1.80
CA VAL A 43 17.60 -2.97 0.53
C VAL A 43 17.91 -4.20 -0.31
N LEU A 44 16.85 -4.92 -0.70
CA LEU A 44 16.93 -6.08 -1.57
C LEU A 44 16.26 -5.73 -2.90
N ILE A 45 16.99 -5.84 -3.99
CA ILE A 45 16.52 -5.55 -5.35
C ILE A 45 16.55 -6.84 -6.15
N LEU A 46 15.37 -7.35 -6.47
CA LEU A 46 15.24 -8.50 -7.37
C LEU A 46 14.93 -8.00 -8.78
N LYS A 47 15.79 -8.36 -9.73
CA LYS A 47 15.60 -8.09 -11.15
C LYS A 47 15.87 -9.36 -11.93
N ASP A 48 14.86 -9.84 -12.63
CA ASP A 48 14.89 -11.16 -13.27
C ASP A 48 15.27 -12.23 -12.23
N ASP A 49 16.32 -13.01 -12.48
CA ASP A 49 16.85 -14.03 -11.55
C ASP A 49 18.06 -13.53 -10.73
N GLN A 50 18.31 -12.21 -10.71
CA GLN A 50 19.41 -11.61 -9.96
C GLN A 50 18.89 -10.83 -8.75
N LEU A 51 19.39 -11.20 -7.57
CA LEU A 51 19.14 -10.50 -6.31
C LEU A 51 20.37 -9.68 -5.92
N GLU A 52 20.20 -8.37 -5.82
CA GLU A 52 21.18 -7.45 -5.26
C GLU A 52 20.79 -7.09 -3.82
N ILE A 53 21.70 -7.25 -2.87
CA ILE A 53 21.49 -6.93 -1.45
C ILE A 53 22.43 -5.81 -1.04
N ILE A 54 21.86 -4.65 -0.73
CA ILE A 54 22.57 -3.46 -0.24
C ILE A 54 22.42 -3.43 1.28
N SER A 55 23.45 -3.94 1.96
CA SER A 55 23.51 -4.09 3.42
C SER A 55 24.94 -4.38 3.87
N GLU A 56 25.32 -3.97 5.09
CA GLU A 56 26.54 -4.45 5.75
C GLU A 56 26.46 -5.95 6.13
N GLU A 57 25.24 -6.48 6.21
CA GLU A 57 24.92 -7.85 6.65
C GLU A 57 24.42 -8.73 5.48
N ALA A 58 24.84 -8.42 4.25
CA ALA A 58 24.26 -9.02 3.03
C ALA A 58 24.33 -10.56 2.98
N GLU A 59 25.47 -11.16 3.33
CA GLU A 59 25.65 -12.62 3.32
C GLU A 59 24.76 -13.33 4.35
N THR A 60 24.68 -12.75 5.56
CA THR A 60 23.83 -13.27 6.64
C THR A 60 22.37 -13.25 6.22
N ILE A 61 21.88 -12.13 5.69
CA ILE A 61 20.50 -11.98 5.21
C ILE A 61 20.18 -13.02 4.13
N PHE A 62 21.08 -13.21 3.16
CA PHE A 62 20.88 -14.19 2.09
C PHE A 62 20.76 -15.61 2.65
N THR A 63 21.69 -15.99 3.54
CA THR A 63 21.70 -17.30 4.19
C THR A 63 20.42 -17.55 4.99
N GLU A 64 19.95 -16.55 5.74
CA GLU A 64 18.70 -16.65 6.51
C GLU A 64 17.49 -16.84 5.59
N ILE A 65 17.40 -16.09 4.50
CA ILE A 65 16.33 -16.23 3.50
C ILE A 65 16.33 -17.63 2.89
N GLU A 66 17.49 -18.15 2.46
CA GLU A 66 17.59 -19.50 1.89
C GLU A 66 17.21 -20.58 2.89
N SER A 67 17.52 -20.38 4.17
CA SER A 67 17.19 -21.32 5.25
C SER A 67 15.74 -21.23 5.73
N THR A 68 14.97 -20.23 5.27
CA THR A 68 13.60 -20.00 5.72
C THR A 68 12.67 -21.09 5.18
N GLU A 69 12.14 -21.93 6.06
CA GLU A 69 11.10 -22.90 5.70
C GLU A 69 9.81 -22.19 5.28
N ILE A 70 9.32 -22.47 4.07
CA ILE A 70 8.05 -21.92 3.59
C ILE A 70 6.91 -22.76 4.18
N PRO A 71 6.07 -22.19 5.07
CA PRO A 71 4.97 -22.95 5.65
C PRO A 71 3.95 -23.31 4.57
N SER A 72 3.37 -24.51 4.67
CA SER A 72 2.27 -24.90 3.80
C SER A 72 1.07 -23.97 4.05
N THR A 73 0.68 -23.18 3.06
CA THR A 73 -0.42 -22.23 3.21
C THR A 73 -1.76 -22.95 3.36
N GLN A 74 -2.39 -22.87 4.54
CA GLN A 74 -3.83 -23.02 4.65
C GLN A 74 -4.48 -21.70 4.25
N ARG A 75 -5.23 -21.70 3.14
CA ARG A 75 -6.04 -20.55 2.77
C ARG A 75 -7.26 -20.53 3.69
N ASN A 76 -7.27 -19.60 4.64
CA ASN A 76 -8.49 -19.27 5.35
C ASN A 76 -9.47 -18.64 4.35
N SER A 77 -10.71 -19.14 4.32
CA SER A 77 -11.76 -18.48 3.57
C SER A 77 -12.10 -17.17 4.28
N VAL A 78 -11.93 -16.06 3.58
CA VAL A 78 -12.40 -14.76 4.03
C VAL A 78 -13.70 -14.46 3.29
N GLU A 79 -14.77 -14.24 4.04
CA GLU A 79 -16.03 -13.77 3.48
C GLU A 79 -15.91 -12.28 3.19
N ILE A 80 -15.79 -11.91 1.92
CA ILE A 80 -15.74 -10.51 1.49
C ILE A 80 -17.16 -9.94 1.47
N LYS A 81 -17.41 -8.92 2.29
CA LYS A 81 -18.71 -8.23 2.35
C LYS A 81 -18.62 -6.86 1.68
N PRO A 82 -19.50 -6.56 0.72
CA PRO A 82 -19.52 -5.25 0.08
C PRO A 82 -19.99 -4.18 1.08
N LYS A 83 -19.34 -3.01 1.08
CA LYS A 83 -19.70 -1.87 1.95
C LYS A 83 -21.06 -1.26 1.60
N ILE A 84 -21.49 -1.38 0.35
CA ILE A 84 -22.78 -0.90 -0.16
C ILE A 84 -23.42 -1.96 -1.05
N SER A 85 -24.74 -1.99 -1.08
CA SER A 85 -25.51 -2.85 -1.96
C SER A 85 -25.42 -2.42 -3.42
N LYS A 86 -25.76 -3.34 -4.34
CA LYS A 86 -25.84 -3.02 -5.78
C LYS A 86 -26.84 -1.89 -6.07
N ALA A 87 -27.96 -1.85 -5.35
CA ALA A 87 -28.98 -0.82 -5.53
C ALA A 87 -28.45 0.57 -5.16
N GLU A 88 -27.82 0.70 -3.99
CA GLU A 88 -27.19 1.95 -3.54
C GLU A 88 -26.05 2.39 -4.47
N TYR A 89 -25.26 1.45 -4.99
CA TYR A 89 -24.23 1.75 -5.98
C TYR A 89 -24.82 2.35 -7.25
N LEU A 90 -25.87 1.73 -7.82
CA LEU A 90 -26.54 2.22 -9.02
C LEU A 90 -27.18 3.59 -8.80
N GLU A 91 -27.73 3.83 -7.62
CA GLU A 91 -28.27 5.13 -7.24
C GLU A 91 -27.17 6.21 -7.25
N LYS A 92 -26.05 5.97 -6.55
CA LYS A 92 -24.89 6.89 -6.54
C LYS A 92 -24.38 7.18 -7.95
N VAL A 93 -24.27 6.16 -8.81
CA VAL A 93 -23.84 6.33 -10.22
C VAL A 93 -24.82 7.23 -10.98
N ASN A 94 -26.13 7.04 -10.82
CA ASN A 94 -27.11 7.88 -11.50
C ASN A 94 -27.11 9.33 -11.00
N GLN A 95 -26.84 9.55 -9.71
CA GLN A 95 -26.66 10.90 -9.16
C GLN A 95 -25.45 11.61 -9.80
N ILE A 96 -24.32 10.92 -9.92
CA ILE A 96 -23.12 11.46 -10.60
C ILE A 96 -23.44 11.80 -12.07
N LYS A 97 -24.10 10.90 -12.81
CA LYS A 97 -24.51 11.16 -14.20
C LYS A 97 -25.39 12.40 -14.33
N LYS A 98 -26.36 12.58 -13.43
CA LYS A 98 -27.23 13.77 -13.40
C LYS A 98 -26.44 15.05 -13.15
N HIS A 99 -25.40 15.00 -12.31
CA HIS A 99 -24.53 16.17 -12.06
C HIS A 99 -23.70 16.55 -13.29
N ILE A 100 -23.22 15.57 -14.05
CA ILE A 100 -22.45 15.80 -15.29
C ILE A 100 -23.30 16.38 -16.42
N LEU A 101 -24.58 16.00 -16.51
CA LEU A 101 -25.51 16.43 -17.57
C LEU A 101 -26.20 17.78 -17.28
N ARG A 102 -25.83 18.47 -16.20
CA ARG A 102 -26.23 19.86 -15.91
C ARG A 102 -25.23 20.82 -16.54
#